data_AF-A0A0D9Z5Z2-F1
#
_entry.id   AF-A0A0D9Z5Z2-F1
#
_cell.length_a   1.000
_cell.length_b   1.000
_cell.length_c   1.000
_cell.angle_alpha   90.00
_cell.angle_beta   90.00
_cell.angle_gamma   90.00
#
_symmetry.space_group_name_H-M   'P 1'
#
loop_
_entity.id
_entity.type
_entity.pdbx_description
1 polymer ?
#
loop_
_entity_poly.entity_id
_entity_poly.type
_entity_poly.pdbx_seq_one_letter_code
_entity_poly.pdbx_strand_id
1 'polypeptide(L)'
;MYTARKKIQKEKGLEPSEFEDSVAQAFFDLENGNQELKSELKDLYINNAVQMDIAGNRKAVVIHVPYRLRKAFKKIHVRLVRELEKKFSGKDVVYPAEIVGKRIRYRLDGAKVIKIFLDPKERNNTEYKLETFSAVYRRLCGKDMYTARKKIQKEKGLEPSEFEDSVAQAFFDLENGNQELKSELKDLYINNAVQMDIAGNRKAVVIHVPYRLRKAFKKIHVRLVRELEKKFSGKDVVIVATRRIVRPPKKGSAVQRPRTRTLTAVHDCILEDVVYPAEIVGKRIRYRLDGAKVIKIFLDPKERNNTEYKLETFSAVYRRLCGKDVAFEYPMTETA
;
A
#
# COMPACT_ATOMS: atom_id res chain seq x y z
N MET A 1 36.62 -31.43 -3.27
CA MET A 1 35.68 -31.35 -4.40
C MET A 1 35.21 -29.92 -4.56
N TYR A 2 35.48 -29.27 -5.69
CA TYR A 2 34.93 -27.95 -6.00
C TYR A 2 33.55 -28.16 -6.64
N THR A 3 32.49 -27.95 -5.87
CA THR A 3 31.11 -28.03 -6.37
C THR A 3 30.67 -26.63 -6.81
N ALA A 4 29.84 -26.54 -7.85
CA ALA A 4 29.30 -25.28 -8.37
C ALA A 4 28.58 -24.44 -7.29
N ARG A 5 28.11 -25.07 -6.22
CA ARG A 5 27.54 -24.43 -5.02
C ARG A 5 28.46 -23.41 -4.36
N LYS A 6 29.79 -23.47 -4.55
CA LYS A 6 30.71 -22.44 -4.05
C LYS A 6 30.57 -21.08 -4.77
N LYS A 7 29.91 -21.05 -5.94
CA LYS A 7 29.66 -19.80 -6.70
C LYS A 7 28.45 -19.02 -6.22
N ILE A 8 27.65 -19.56 -5.30
CA ILE A 8 26.53 -18.86 -4.67
C ILE A 8 26.72 -18.84 -3.15
N GLN A 9 26.62 -17.65 -2.57
CA GLN A 9 26.59 -17.49 -1.13
C GLN A 9 25.33 -16.72 -0.72
N LYS A 10 24.40 -17.44 -0.10
CA LYS A 10 23.17 -16.88 0.46
C LYS A 10 23.38 -16.36 1.88
N GLU A 11 22.51 -15.45 2.29
CA GLU A 11 22.41 -15.06 3.71
C GLU A 11 21.94 -16.27 4.54
N LYS A 12 22.33 -16.31 5.83
CA LYS A 12 22.21 -17.50 6.69
C LYS A 12 20.78 -18.07 6.67
N GLY A 13 20.65 -19.34 6.26
CA GLY A 13 19.42 -20.12 6.34
C GLY A 13 18.60 -20.24 5.05
N LEU A 14 19.03 -19.64 3.94
CA LEU A 14 18.34 -19.72 2.64
C LEU A 14 19.08 -20.66 1.68
N GLU A 15 18.36 -21.65 1.14
CA GLU A 15 18.86 -22.51 0.07
C GLU A 15 18.72 -21.82 -1.31
N PRO A 16 19.65 -22.08 -2.25
CA PRO A 16 19.56 -21.54 -3.60
C PRO A 16 18.41 -22.18 -4.38
N SER A 17 17.75 -21.39 -5.23
CA SER A 17 16.73 -21.89 -6.17
C SER A 17 17.37 -22.69 -7.30
N GLU A 18 16.61 -23.59 -7.94
CA GLU A 18 17.04 -24.33 -9.15
C GLU A 18 17.61 -23.42 -10.24
N PHE A 19 17.01 -22.24 -10.44
CA PHE A 19 17.52 -21.28 -11.41
C PHE A 19 18.87 -20.71 -10.98
N GLU A 20 19.04 -20.43 -9.69
CA GLU A 20 20.31 -19.94 -9.16
C GLU A 20 21.40 -21.01 -9.30
N ASP A 21 21.10 -22.26 -8.96
CA ASP A 21 22.01 -23.39 -9.17
C ASP A 21 22.44 -23.52 -10.63
N SER A 22 21.53 -23.28 -11.60
CA SER A 22 21.88 -23.25 -13.02
C SER A 22 22.86 -22.13 -13.38
N VAL A 23 22.71 -20.95 -12.74
CA VAL A 23 23.63 -19.81 -12.92
C VAL A 23 24.96 -20.11 -12.25
N ALA A 24 24.98 -20.67 -11.04
CA ALA A 24 26.21 -21.11 -10.37
C ALA A 24 26.99 -22.12 -11.22
N GLN A 25 26.29 -23.09 -11.81
CA GLN A 25 26.89 -24.08 -12.70
C GLN A 25 27.50 -23.40 -13.93
N ALA A 26 26.77 -22.46 -14.54
CA ALA A 26 27.30 -21.69 -15.67
C ALA A 26 28.60 -20.94 -15.31
N PHE A 27 28.69 -20.33 -14.13
CA PHE A 27 29.92 -19.70 -13.62
C PHE A 27 31.04 -20.70 -13.40
N PHE A 28 30.73 -21.89 -12.88
CA PHE A 28 31.71 -22.95 -12.64
C PHE A 28 32.31 -23.52 -13.93
N ASP A 29 31.51 -23.79 -14.96
CA ASP A 29 32.09 -24.27 -16.23
C ASP A 29 32.84 -23.15 -16.97
N LEU A 30 32.50 -21.87 -16.74
CA LEU A 30 33.30 -20.76 -17.28
C LEU A 30 34.67 -20.65 -16.60
N GLU A 31 34.74 -20.89 -15.29
CA GLU A 31 36.02 -20.94 -14.56
C GLU A 31 36.91 -22.08 -15.09
N ASN A 32 36.33 -23.25 -15.38
CA ASN A 32 37.11 -24.42 -15.79
C ASN A 32 37.37 -24.49 -17.30
N GLY A 33 36.47 -23.93 -18.12
CA GLY A 33 36.52 -24.03 -19.58
C GLY A 33 37.19 -22.86 -20.30
N ASN A 34 37.36 -21.69 -19.65
CA ASN A 34 37.93 -20.51 -20.30
C ASN A 34 39.24 -20.06 -19.62
N GLN A 35 40.36 -20.16 -20.35
CA GLN A 35 41.68 -19.79 -19.85
C GLN A 35 41.80 -18.30 -19.48
N GLU A 36 41.01 -17.42 -20.11
CA GLU A 36 41.08 -15.97 -19.88
C GLU A 36 40.37 -15.53 -18.59
N LEU A 37 39.35 -16.27 -18.15
CA LEU A 37 38.50 -15.89 -17.01
C LEU A 37 38.76 -16.75 -15.76
N LYS A 38 39.50 -17.85 -15.91
CA LYS A 38 39.76 -18.82 -14.83
C LYS A 38 40.33 -18.20 -13.57
N SER A 39 41.39 -17.40 -13.69
CA SER A 39 42.05 -16.76 -12.53
C SER A 39 41.17 -15.69 -11.88
N GLU A 40 40.40 -14.97 -12.68
CA GLU A 40 39.56 -13.85 -12.23
C GLU A 40 38.22 -14.33 -11.63
N LEU A 41 37.70 -15.48 -12.06
CA LEU A 41 36.45 -16.06 -11.56
C LEU A 41 36.61 -16.91 -10.30
N LYS A 42 37.82 -17.43 -10.02
CA LYS A 42 38.09 -18.38 -8.93
C LYS A 42 37.51 -17.94 -7.58
N ASP A 43 37.78 -16.68 -7.21
CA ASP A 43 37.37 -16.11 -5.91
C ASP A 43 36.04 -15.34 -5.96
N LEU A 44 35.33 -15.40 -7.10
CA LEU A 44 34.06 -14.70 -7.29
C LEU A 44 32.86 -15.59 -7.00
N TYR A 45 31.88 -15.01 -6.32
CA TYR A 45 30.59 -15.61 -6.02
C TYR A 45 29.48 -14.56 -6.11
N ILE A 46 28.24 -15.03 -6.23
CA ILE A 46 27.03 -14.22 -6.34
C ILE A 46 26.14 -14.43 -5.11
N ASN A 47 25.33 -13.43 -4.77
CA ASN A 47 24.37 -13.52 -3.68
C ASN A 47 23.04 -14.17 -4.13
N ASN A 48 22.59 -13.80 -5.33
CA ASN A 48 21.28 -14.18 -5.87
C ASN A 48 21.31 -14.03 -7.40
N ALA A 49 20.54 -14.85 -8.11
CA ALA A 49 20.23 -14.64 -9.52
C ALA A 49 18.73 -14.78 -9.78
N VAL A 50 18.16 -13.82 -10.51
CA VAL A 50 16.72 -13.79 -10.80
C VAL A 50 16.49 -13.73 -12.30
N GLN A 51 15.57 -14.57 -12.79
CA GLN A 51 15.05 -14.45 -14.14
C GLN A 51 13.87 -13.46 -14.16
N MET A 52 13.90 -12.50 -15.07
CA MET A 52 12.88 -11.45 -15.18
C MET A 52 12.30 -11.41 -16.58
N ASP A 53 10.99 -11.33 -16.72
CA ASP A 53 10.34 -11.12 -18.02
C ASP A 53 10.40 -9.62 -18.41
N ILE A 54 10.81 -9.36 -19.65
CA ILE A 54 10.87 -8.04 -20.27
C ILE A 54 9.78 -7.95 -21.35
N ALA A 55 9.34 -6.73 -21.68
CA ALA A 55 8.45 -6.49 -22.81
C ALA A 55 8.98 -7.12 -24.12
N GLY A 56 8.07 -7.70 -24.90
CA GLY A 56 8.38 -8.36 -26.17
C GLY A 56 8.79 -9.84 -26.05
N ASN A 57 8.33 -10.55 -25.01
CA ASN A 57 8.60 -11.98 -24.79
C ASN A 57 10.10 -12.33 -24.57
N ARG A 58 10.92 -11.32 -24.25
CA ARG A 58 12.34 -11.46 -23.91
C ARG A 58 12.49 -11.68 -22.42
N LYS A 59 13.49 -12.44 -21.99
CA LYS A 59 13.79 -12.65 -20.56
C LYS A 59 15.17 -12.11 -20.22
N ALA A 60 15.33 -11.47 -19.07
CA ALA A 60 16.62 -11.07 -18.53
C ALA A 60 17.06 -11.99 -17.39
N VAL A 61 18.37 -12.18 -17.26
CA VAL A 61 18.99 -12.77 -16.08
C VAL A 61 19.66 -11.64 -15.30
N VAL A 62 19.17 -11.37 -14.10
CA VAL A 62 19.72 -10.36 -13.19
C VAL A 62 20.57 -11.05 -12.14
N ILE A 63 21.86 -10.69 -12.09
CA ILE A 63 22.81 -11.28 -11.15
C ILE A 63 23.12 -10.26 -10.04
N HIS A 64 22.82 -10.63 -8.79
CA HIS A 64 23.14 -9.85 -7.61
C HIS A 64 24.47 -10.31 -7.03
N VAL A 65 25.38 -9.35 -6.84
CA VAL A 65 26.74 -9.63 -6.37
C VAL A 65 27.05 -8.91 -5.08
N PRO A 66 27.86 -9.51 -4.19
CA PRO A 66 28.40 -8.82 -3.02
C PRO A 66 29.02 -7.47 -3.37
N TYR A 67 28.69 -6.45 -2.58
CA TYR A 67 29.28 -5.11 -2.72
C TYR A 67 30.82 -5.14 -2.72
N ARG A 68 31.41 -6.00 -1.88
CA ARG A 68 32.87 -6.18 -1.76
C ARG A 68 33.53 -6.63 -3.06
N LEU A 69 32.83 -7.45 -3.87
CA LEU A 69 33.35 -8.01 -5.11
C LEU A 69 33.00 -7.18 -6.35
N ARG A 70 32.28 -6.07 -6.20
CA ARG A 70 31.79 -5.25 -7.32
C ARG A 70 32.90 -4.79 -8.26
N LYS A 71 34.07 -4.39 -7.74
CA LYS A 71 35.22 -3.96 -8.57
C LYS A 71 35.80 -5.10 -9.39
N ALA A 72 35.88 -6.31 -8.83
CA ALA A 72 36.41 -7.48 -9.51
C ALA A 72 35.47 -7.94 -10.64
N PHE A 73 34.16 -8.02 -10.37
CA PHE A 73 33.17 -8.29 -11.40
C PHE A 73 33.12 -7.21 -12.49
N LYS A 74 33.38 -5.94 -12.16
CA LYS A 74 33.47 -4.85 -13.15
C LYS A 74 34.60 -5.11 -14.16
N LYS A 75 35.78 -5.51 -13.70
CA LYS A 75 36.94 -5.77 -14.57
C LYS A 75 36.68 -6.86 -15.62
N ILE A 76 35.81 -7.82 -15.29
CA ILE A 76 35.46 -8.93 -16.16
C ILE A 76 34.10 -8.78 -16.86
N HIS A 77 33.37 -7.69 -16.59
CA HIS A 77 31.95 -7.56 -16.92
C HIS A 77 31.64 -7.86 -18.39
N VAL A 78 32.35 -7.21 -19.32
CA VAL A 78 32.10 -7.36 -20.77
C VAL A 78 32.35 -8.80 -21.24
N ARG A 79 33.48 -9.40 -20.80
CA ARG A 79 33.86 -10.77 -21.16
C ARG A 79 32.89 -11.80 -20.55
N LEU A 80 32.55 -11.62 -19.29
CA LEU A 80 31.66 -12.50 -18.54
C LEU A 80 30.24 -12.49 -19.12
N VAL A 81 29.68 -11.31 -19.42
CA VAL A 81 28.34 -11.18 -19.99
C VAL A 81 28.25 -11.84 -21.36
N ARG A 82 29.27 -11.65 -22.21
CA ARG A 82 29.33 -12.27 -23.54
C ARG A 82 29.27 -13.79 -23.47
N GLU A 83 30.00 -14.39 -22.53
CA GLU A 83 30.01 -15.85 -22.36
C GLU A 83 28.74 -16.38 -21.70
N LEU A 84 28.15 -15.65 -20.76
CA LEU A 84 26.88 -16.04 -20.16
C LEU A 84 25.71 -15.94 -21.16
N GLU A 85 25.71 -14.95 -22.06
CA GLU A 85 24.67 -14.82 -23.10
C GLU A 85 24.72 -15.94 -24.13
N LYS A 86 25.90 -16.51 -24.41
CA LYS A 86 26.02 -17.73 -25.23
C LYS A 86 25.38 -18.94 -24.54
N LYS A 87 25.57 -19.08 -23.22
CA LYS A 87 24.99 -20.18 -22.42
C LYS A 87 23.48 -20.04 -22.23
N PHE A 88 22.99 -18.81 -22.07
CA PHE A 88 21.58 -18.50 -21.89
C PHE A 88 20.99 -17.85 -23.15
N SER A 89 20.93 -18.63 -24.24
CA SER A 89 20.44 -18.15 -25.54
C SER A 89 19.05 -17.50 -25.42
N GLY A 90 18.90 -16.31 -26.01
CA GLY A 90 17.65 -15.55 -25.97
C GLY A 90 17.38 -14.81 -24.64
N LYS A 91 18.32 -14.81 -23.69
CA LYS A 91 18.22 -14.02 -22.45
C LYS A 91 19.30 -12.94 -22.37
N ASP A 92 18.89 -11.71 -22.06
CA ASP A 92 19.82 -10.61 -21.80
C ASP A 92 20.40 -10.76 -20.38
N VAL A 93 21.73 -10.82 -20.25
CA VAL A 93 22.36 -10.89 -18.93
C VAL A 93 22.66 -9.48 -18.44
N VAL A 94 22.05 -9.10 -17.32
CA VAL A 94 22.09 -7.75 -16.76
C VAL A 94 22.86 -7.74 -15.46
N TYR A 95 23.87 -6.87 -15.41
CA TYR A 95 24.68 -6.61 -14.24
C TYR A 95 24.61 -5.11 -13.90
N PRO A 96 24.55 -4.69 -12.62
CA PRO A 96 24.50 -3.27 -12.30
C PRO A 96 25.80 -2.55 -12.73
N ALA A 97 25.74 -1.84 -13.85
CA ALA A 97 26.81 -0.97 -14.36
C ALA A 97 27.01 0.26 -13.45
N GLU A 98 28.17 0.91 -13.56
CA GLU A 98 28.46 2.13 -12.82
C GLU A 98 27.69 3.32 -13.41
N ILE A 99 26.94 4.03 -12.57
CA ILE A 99 26.22 5.23 -12.94
C ILE A 99 27.21 6.40 -12.80
N VAL A 100 27.67 6.96 -13.92
CA VAL A 100 28.60 8.11 -13.96
C VAL A 100 27.89 9.40 -13.55
N GLY A 101 26.58 9.48 -13.77
CA GLY A 101 25.77 10.61 -13.30
C GLY A 101 24.29 10.30 -13.28
N LYS A 102 23.57 10.92 -12.36
CA LYS A 102 22.10 10.83 -12.25
C LYS A 102 21.51 12.23 -12.29
N ARG A 103 20.77 12.55 -13.35
CA ARG A 103 20.01 13.80 -13.43
C ARG A 103 18.53 13.50 -13.24
N ILE A 104 17.98 14.09 -12.19
CA ILE A 104 16.58 13.95 -11.82
C ILE A 104 15.84 15.18 -12.35
N ARG A 105 14.80 14.97 -13.14
CA ARG A 105 13.84 16.01 -13.52
C ARG A 105 12.45 15.57 -13.10
N TYR A 106 11.63 16.51 -12.64
CA TYR A 106 10.22 16.27 -12.37
C TYR A 106 9.43 16.80 -13.57
N ARG A 107 8.55 15.98 -14.13
CA ARG A 107 7.55 16.42 -15.11
C ARG A 107 6.41 17.14 -14.36
N LEU A 108 5.63 17.92 -15.09
CA LEU A 108 4.50 18.71 -14.57
C LEU A 108 3.41 17.84 -13.92
N ASP A 109 3.33 16.56 -14.29
CA ASP A 109 2.48 15.52 -13.70
C ASP A 109 2.99 14.99 -12.33
N GLY A 110 4.15 15.47 -11.87
CA GLY A 110 4.86 14.99 -10.67
C GLY A 110 5.70 13.74 -10.92
N ALA A 111 5.75 13.22 -12.15
CA ALA A 111 6.55 12.05 -12.49
C ALA A 111 8.05 12.38 -12.48
N LYS A 112 8.81 11.60 -11.70
CA LYS A 112 10.25 11.77 -11.57
C LYS A 112 10.98 11.04 -12.70
N VAL A 113 11.39 11.79 -13.73
CA VAL A 113 12.27 11.32 -14.81
C VAL A 113 13.70 11.29 -14.31
N ILE A 114 14.28 10.09 -14.27
CA ILE A 114 15.70 9.91 -13.94
C ILE A 114 16.44 9.66 -15.25
N LYS A 115 17.25 10.61 -15.68
CA LYS A 115 18.25 10.38 -16.73
C LYS A 115 19.52 9.85 -16.09
N ILE A 116 19.87 8.62 -16.44
CA ILE A 116 21.11 7.97 -16.02
C ILE A 116 22.13 8.22 -17.13
N PHE A 117 23.29 8.76 -16.77
CA PHE A 117 24.44 8.91 -17.66
C PHE A 117 25.38 7.75 -17.40
N LEU A 118 25.61 6.95 -18.45
CA LEU A 118 26.60 5.88 -18.48
C LEU A 118 27.94 6.43 -18.97
N ASP A 119 29.03 5.73 -18.69
CA ASP A 119 30.37 6.11 -19.14
C ASP A 119 30.43 6.12 -20.68
N PRO A 120 30.86 7.22 -21.33
CA PRO A 120 31.00 7.28 -22.78
C PRO A 120 31.85 6.16 -23.38
N LYS A 121 32.82 5.62 -22.62
CA LYS A 121 33.68 4.51 -23.05
C LYS A 121 32.95 3.17 -23.20
N GLU A 122 31.80 3.01 -22.53
CA GLU A 122 30.99 1.78 -22.54
C GLU A 122 29.76 1.88 -23.46
N ARG A 123 29.62 2.99 -24.21
CA ARG A 123 28.42 3.31 -25.01
C ARG A 123 28.07 2.22 -26.02
N ASN A 124 29.04 1.74 -26.82
CA ASN A 124 28.81 0.73 -27.85
C ASN A 124 28.39 -0.65 -27.27
N ASN A 125 28.76 -0.95 -26.02
CA ASN A 125 28.43 -2.23 -25.36
C ASN A 125 27.13 -2.16 -24.53
N THR A 126 26.58 -0.96 -24.30
CA THR A 126 25.41 -0.75 -23.42
C THR A 126 24.18 -0.24 -24.17
N GLU A 127 24.35 0.37 -25.35
CA GLU A 127 23.28 1.02 -26.12
C GLU A 127 22.18 0.05 -26.56
N TYR A 128 22.54 -1.18 -26.95
CA TYR A 128 21.57 -2.22 -27.33
C TYR A 128 20.79 -2.81 -26.13
N LYS A 129 21.22 -2.55 -24.89
CA LYS A 129 20.59 -3.03 -23.65
C LYS A 129 19.89 -1.94 -22.85
N LEU A 130 19.87 -0.68 -23.33
CA LEU A 130 19.29 0.45 -22.60
C LEU A 130 17.83 0.23 -22.22
N GLU A 131 17.03 -0.36 -23.12
CA GLU A 131 15.64 -0.71 -22.84
C GLU A 131 15.54 -1.74 -21.71
N THR A 132 16.33 -2.81 -21.79
CA THR A 132 16.42 -3.89 -20.80
C THR A 132 16.87 -3.34 -19.43
N PHE A 133 17.92 -2.51 -19.39
CA PHE A 133 18.36 -1.83 -18.17
C PHE A 133 17.27 -0.92 -17.59
N SER A 134 16.54 -0.19 -18.44
CA SER A 134 15.43 0.68 -17.98
C SER A 134 14.26 -0.12 -17.39
N ALA A 135 13.96 -1.30 -17.96
CA ALA A 135 12.90 -2.18 -17.51
C ALA A 135 13.26 -2.84 -16.18
N VAL A 136 14.48 -3.38 -16.08
CA VAL A 136 15.04 -3.94 -14.85
C VAL A 136 15.11 -2.87 -13.76
N TYR A 137 15.58 -1.65 -14.07
CA TYR A 137 15.63 -0.56 -13.10
C TYR A 137 14.25 -0.11 -12.64
N ARG A 138 13.26 0.02 -13.54
CA ARG A 138 11.86 0.33 -13.16
C ARG A 138 11.30 -0.68 -12.18
N ARG A 139 11.59 -1.98 -12.40
CA ARG A 139 11.08 -3.07 -11.58
C ARG A 139 11.84 -3.22 -10.26
N LEU A 140 13.17 -3.13 -10.26
CA LEU A 140 14.00 -3.21 -9.04
C LEU A 140 13.90 -1.97 -8.16
N CYS A 141 13.87 -0.77 -8.73
CA CYS A 141 13.73 0.49 -7.98
C CYS A 141 12.25 0.84 -7.69
N GLY A 142 11.32 -0.08 -7.97
CA GLY A 142 9.96 -0.06 -7.43
C GLY A 142 9.23 1.27 -7.61
N LYS A 143 9.28 1.87 -8.80
CA LYS A 143 8.60 3.15 -9.04
C LYS A 143 7.20 3.07 -9.61
N ASP A 144 6.77 1.88 -10.05
CA ASP A 144 5.43 1.67 -10.58
C ASP A 144 4.62 0.68 -9.73
N MET A 145 4.72 0.76 -8.40
CA MET A 145 3.59 0.39 -7.55
C MET A 145 2.78 1.67 -7.26
N TYR A 146 2.11 2.21 -8.28
CA TYR A 146 0.77 2.77 -8.03
C TYR A 146 -0.16 1.58 -7.83
N THR A 147 0.05 0.87 -6.72
CA THR A 147 -0.81 -0.21 -6.29
C THR A 147 -1.79 0.34 -5.30
N ALA A 148 -2.98 -0.24 -5.27
CA ALA A 148 -3.97 -0.13 -4.21
C ALA A 148 -3.35 0.05 -2.81
N ARG A 149 -2.24 -0.65 -2.52
CA ARG A 149 -1.47 -0.53 -1.27
C ARG A 149 -1.05 0.89 -0.85
N LYS A 150 -0.95 1.87 -1.75
CA LYS A 150 -0.70 3.28 -1.34
C LYS A 150 -1.92 3.95 -0.69
N LYS A 151 -3.12 3.45 -0.99
CA LYS A 151 -4.39 3.93 -0.40
C LYS A 151 -4.61 3.43 1.00
N ILE A 152 -3.82 2.47 1.48
CA ILE A 152 -3.88 1.99 2.86
C ILE A 152 -2.56 2.28 3.59
N GLN A 153 -2.66 2.91 4.75
CA GLN A 153 -1.51 3.15 5.62
C GLN A 153 -1.87 2.71 7.04
N LYS A 154 -1.34 1.55 7.44
CA LYS A 154 -1.51 1.07 8.82
C LYS A 154 -0.54 1.76 9.77
N GLU A 155 -1.00 1.98 10.99
CA GLU A 155 -0.10 2.34 12.08
C GLU A 155 0.84 1.17 12.38
N LYS A 156 2.13 1.47 12.59
CA LYS A 156 3.20 0.52 12.98
C LYS A 156 3.62 -0.52 11.93
N GLY A 157 3.32 -0.29 10.64
CA GLY A 157 3.84 -1.14 9.56
C GLY A 157 3.25 -2.56 9.53
N LEU A 158 2.10 -2.77 10.15
CA LEU A 158 1.35 -4.02 10.05
C LEU A 158 0.89 -4.25 8.60
N GLU A 159 0.87 -5.51 8.17
CA GLU A 159 0.37 -5.86 6.85
C GLU A 159 -1.16 -5.68 6.75
N PRO A 160 -1.67 -5.17 5.62
CA PRO A 160 -3.10 -5.15 5.32
C PRO A 160 -3.73 -6.54 5.35
N SER A 161 -4.97 -6.62 5.84
CA SER A 161 -5.84 -7.80 5.71
C SER A 161 -6.39 -7.88 4.28
N GLU A 162 -6.76 -9.08 3.84
CA GLU A 162 -7.40 -9.31 2.53
C GLU A 162 -8.60 -8.38 2.29
N PHE A 163 -9.43 -8.17 3.32
CA PHE A 163 -10.57 -7.27 3.20
C PHE A 163 -10.13 -5.82 3.01
N GLU A 164 -9.10 -5.37 3.72
CA GLU A 164 -8.58 -4.02 3.59
C GLU A 164 -7.90 -3.80 2.24
N ASP A 165 -7.20 -4.80 1.71
CA ASP A 165 -6.63 -4.78 0.36
C ASP A 165 -7.75 -4.67 -0.69
N SER A 166 -8.89 -5.35 -0.50
CA SER A 166 -10.06 -5.22 -1.38
C SER A 166 -10.64 -3.81 -1.37
N VAL A 167 -10.71 -3.15 -0.20
CA VAL A 167 -11.18 -1.77 -0.07
C VAL A 167 -10.16 -0.81 -0.69
N ALA A 168 -8.87 -1.01 -0.45
CA ALA A 168 -7.80 -0.21 -1.03
C ALA A 168 -7.80 -0.30 -2.58
N GLN A 169 -8.09 -1.49 -3.13
CA GLN A 169 -8.27 -1.71 -4.56
C GLN A 169 -9.49 -0.95 -5.07
N ALA A 170 -10.62 -1.02 -4.35
CA ALA A 170 -11.81 -0.27 -4.70
C ALA A 170 -11.53 1.25 -4.81
N PHE A 171 -10.79 1.83 -3.85
CA PHE A 171 -10.36 3.23 -3.91
C PHE A 171 -9.47 3.54 -5.13
N PHE A 172 -8.58 2.61 -5.49
CA PHE A 172 -7.69 2.78 -6.63
C PHE A 172 -8.45 2.77 -7.96
N ASP A 173 -9.39 1.84 -8.17
CA ASP A 173 -10.14 1.87 -9.43
C ASP A 173 -11.13 3.04 -9.48
N LEU A 174 -11.60 3.57 -8.34
CA LEU A 174 -12.40 4.80 -8.32
C LEU A 174 -11.58 6.03 -8.71
N GLU A 175 -10.31 6.11 -8.29
CA GLU A 175 -9.40 7.16 -8.72
C GLU A 175 -9.14 7.12 -10.23
N ASN A 176 -9.07 5.93 -10.83
CA ASN A 176 -8.80 5.77 -12.25
C ASN A 176 -10.06 5.82 -13.14
N GLY A 177 -11.20 5.38 -12.61
CA GLY A 177 -12.45 5.26 -13.35
C GLY A 177 -13.26 6.56 -13.42
N ASN A 178 -13.08 7.50 -12.48
CA ASN A 178 -13.87 8.72 -12.43
C ASN A 178 -13.00 9.99 -12.40
N GLN A 179 -13.06 10.79 -13.47
CA GLN A 179 -12.21 11.98 -13.64
C GLN A 179 -12.50 13.06 -12.57
N GLU A 180 -13.74 13.17 -12.08
CA GLU A 180 -14.10 14.16 -11.06
C GLU A 180 -13.51 13.85 -9.68
N LEU A 181 -13.51 12.56 -9.29
CA LEU A 181 -13.02 12.11 -7.99
C LEU A 181 -11.51 11.93 -7.95
N LYS A 182 -10.86 11.81 -9.12
CA LYS A 182 -9.42 11.54 -9.23
C LYS A 182 -8.55 12.54 -8.49
N SER A 183 -8.80 13.84 -8.69
CA SER A 183 -7.99 14.90 -8.06
C SER A 183 -8.14 14.91 -6.53
N GLU A 184 -9.35 14.68 -6.04
CA GLU A 184 -9.66 14.69 -4.61
C GLU A 184 -9.24 13.39 -3.90
N LEU A 185 -9.29 12.25 -4.59
CA LEU A 185 -8.90 10.94 -4.04
C LEU A 185 -7.40 10.69 -4.04
N LYS A 186 -6.62 11.33 -4.93
CA LYS A 186 -5.18 11.06 -5.11
C LYS A 186 -4.39 11.05 -3.80
N ASP A 187 -4.58 12.07 -2.98
CA ASP A 187 -3.84 12.26 -1.73
C ASP A 187 -4.54 11.63 -0.51
N LEU A 188 -5.70 10.99 -0.71
CA LEU A 188 -6.44 10.33 0.35
C LEU A 188 -6.00 8.88 0.55
N TYR A 189 -5.96 8.49 1.81
CA TYR A 189 -5.68 7.13 2.25
C TYR A 189 -6.51 6.77 3.49
N ILE A 190 -6.63 5.48 3.75
CA ILE A 190 -7.36 4.89 4.86
C ILE A 190 -6.39 4.22 5.83
N ASN A 191 -6.77 4.16 7.11
CA ASN A 191 -6.00 3.51 8.16
C ASN A 191 -6.34 2.03 8.30
N ASN A 192 -7.63 1.71 8.21
CA ASN A 192 -8.20 0.38 8.42
C ASN A 192 -9.57 0.32 7.75
N ALA A 193 -10.03 -0.87 7.37
CA ALA A 193 -11.39 -1.15 6.98
C ALA A 193 -11.89 -2.41 7.68
N VAL A 194 -13.07 -2.34 8.30
CA VAL A 194 -13.66 -3.44 9.07
C VAL A 194 -15.03 -3.76 8.51
N GLN A 195 -15.26 -5.04 8.23
CA GLN A 195 -16.59 -5.54 7.91
C GLN A 195 -17.32 -5.94 9.20
N MET A 196 -18.59 -5.58 9.32
CA MET A 196 -19.42 -5.91 10.47
C MET A 196 -20.78 -6.43 10.03
N ASP A 197 -21.33 -7.38 10.76
CA ASP A 197 -22.67 -7.88 10.50
C ASP A 197 -23.71 -6.99 11.21
N ILE A 198 -24.81 -6.70 10.51
CA ILE A 198 -25.95 -5.91 11.00
C ILE A 198 -27.14 -6.85 11.15
N ALA A 199 -28.16 -6.42 11.91
CA ALA A 199 -29.45 -7.07 11.91
C ALA A 199 -30.03 -7.19 10.48
N GLY A 200 -30.82 -8.23 10.24
CA GLY A 200 -31.46 -8.44 8.93
C GLY A 200 -30.54 -9.01 7.84
N ASN A 201 -29.49 -9.75 8.21
CA ASN A 201 -28.55 -10.43 7.28
C ASN A 201 -27.80 -9.47 6.34
N ARG A 202 -27.75 -8.17 6.68
CA ARG A 202 -26.97 -7.15 5.98
C ARG A 202 -25.59 -7.02 6.61
N LYS A 203 -24.61 -6.55 5.83
CA LYS A 203 -23.25 -6.28 6.33
C LYS A 203 -22.90 -4.82 6.13
N ALA A 204 -22.13 -4.23 7.04
CA ALA A 204 -21.58 -2.90 6.91
C ALA A 204 -20.07 -2.95 6.65
N VAL A 205 -19.58 -1.99 5.89
CA VAL A 205 -18.16 -1.70 5.73
C VAL A 205 -17.85 -0.39 6.44
N VAL A 206 -17.07 -0.47 7.51
CA VAL A 206 -16.59 0.70 8.25
C VAL A 206 -15.18 1.03 7.80
N ILE A 207 -15.01 2.21 7.22
CA ILE A 207 -13.73 2.68 6.71
C ILE A 207 -13.17 3.70 7.70
N HIS A 208 -12.01 3.37 8.27
CA HIS A 208 -11.31 4.22 9.21
C HIS A 208 -10.35 5.15 8.49
N VAL A 209 -10.56 6.45 8.65
CA VAL A 209 -9.80 7.50 7.97
C VAL A 209 -8.95 8.29 8.98
N PRO A 210 -7.73 8.75 8.62
CA PRO A 210 -6.98 9.66 9.47
C PRO A 210 -7.75 10.93 9.80
N TYR A 211 -7.77 11.34 11.08
CA TYR A 211 -8.44 12.58 11.51
C TYR A 211 -8.04 13.82 10.69
N ARG A 212 -6.77 13.91 10.24
CA ARG A 212 -6.26 15.00 9.39
C ARG A 212 -7.01 15.12 8.06
N LEU A 213 -7.44 14.00 7.49
CA LEU A 213 -8.09 13.93 6.18
C LEU A 213 -9.62 13.99 6.27
N ARG A 214 -10.20 14.04 7.48
CA ARG A 214 -11.66 14.01 7.70
C ARG A 214 -12.41 15.03 6.87
N LYS A 215 -11.91 16.27 6.77
CA LYS A 215 -12.58 17.34 6.00
C LYS A 215 -12.64 17.03 4.50
N ALA A 216 -11.56 16.47 3.94
CA ALA A 216 -11.52 16.08 2.54
C ALA A 216 -12.49 14.92 2.26
N PHE A 217 -12.53 13.92 3.13
CA PHE A 217 -13.51 12.83 3.02
C PHE A 217 -14.96 13.32 3.17
N LYS A 218 -15.23 14.29 4.06
CA LYS A 218 -16.57 14.90 4.17
C LYS A 218 -17.00 15.63 2.90
N LYS A 219 -16.07 16.33 2.22
CA LYS A 219 -16.36 17.02 0.95
C LYS A 219 -16.82 16.05 -0.14
N ILE A 220 -16.24 14.86 -0.20
CA ILE A 220 -16.52 13.87 -1.25
C ILE A 220 -17.49 12.76 -0.83
N HIS A 221 -17.96 12.78 0.42
CA HIS A 221 -18.61 11.65 1.07
C HIS A 221 -19.80 11.08 0.29
N VAL A 222 -20.75 11.93 -0.10
CA VAL A 222 -21.99 11.50 -0.78
C VAL A 222 -21.66 10.76 -2.08
N ARG A 223 -20.71 11.30 -2.86
CA ARG A 223 -20.24 10.70 -4.12
C ARG A 223 -19.45 9.42 -3.86
N LEU A 224 -18.54 9.45 -2.89
CA LEU A 224 -17.66 8.32 -2.56
C LEU A 224 -18.46 7.11 -2.02
N VAL A 225 -19.39 7.35 -1.08
CA VAL A 225 -20.22 6.29 -0.50
C VAL A 225 -21.10 5.65 -1.57
N ARG A 226 -21.71 6.45 -2.46
CA ARG A 226 -22.51 5.92 -3.57
C ARG A 226 -21.71 4.99 -4.48
N GLU A 227 -20.49 5.35 -4.83
CA GLU A 227 -19.63 4.51 -5.69
C GLU A 227 -19.11 3.27 -4.97
N LEU A 228 -18.79 3.38 -3.67
CA LEU A 228 -18.39 2.24 -2.86
C LEU A 228 -19.55 1.25 -2.62
N GLU A 229 -20.78 1.74 -2.43
CA GLU A 229 -21.97 0.89 -2.27
C GLU A 229 -22.32 0.13 -3.57
N LYS A 230 -22.05 0.73 -4.74
CA LYS A 230 -22.16 0.01 -6.02
C LYS A 230 -21.16 -1.15 -6.12
N LYS A 231 -19.91 -0.94 -5.69
CA LYS A 231 -18.87 -1.98 -5.69
C LYS A 231 -19.14 -3.06 -4.64
N PHE A 232 -19.56 -2.66 -3.46
CA PHE A 232 -19.90 -3.53 -2.34
C PHE A 232 -21.41 -3.71 -2.23
N SER A 233 -22.01 -4.30 -3.27
CA SER A 233 -23.44 -4.55 -3.33
C SER A 233 -23.94 -5.28 -2.07
N GLY A 234 -25.08 -4.82 -1.53
CA GLY A 234 -25.67 -5.36 -0.30
C GLY A 234 -24.93 -4.99 0.97
N LYS A 235 -23.90 -4.13 0.91
CA LYS A 235 -23.20 -3.63 2.09
C LYS A 235 -23.33 -2.11 2.22
N ASP A 236 -23.66 -1.67 3.43
CA ASP A 236 -23.70 -0.25 3.74
C ASP A 236 -22.30 0.25 4.09
N VAL A 237 -21.89 1.39 3.51
CA VAL A 237 -20.56 1.94 3.73
C VAL A 237 -20.63 3.15 4.68
N VAL A 238 -19.82 3.13 5.74
CA VAL A 238 -19.73 4.21 6.73
C VAL A 238 -18.28 4.62 6.91
N ILE A 239 -18.00 5.93 6.89
CA ILE A 239 -16.65 6.47 7.03
C ILE A 239 -16.49 7.10 8.41
N VAL A 240 -15.51 6.63 9.19
CA VAL A 240 -15.27 7.10 10.56
C VAL A 240 -13.83 7.57 10.71
N ALA A 241 -13.62 8.78 11.25
CA ALA A 241 -12.25 9.24 11.50
C ALA A 241 -11.64 8.59 12.75
N THR A 242 -10.41 8.08 12.65
CA THR A 242 -9.67 7.54 13.79
C THR A 242 -9.25 8.66 14.73
N ARG A 243 -9.69 8.56 16.00
CA ARG A 243 -9.39 9.53 17.05
C ARG A 243 -8.70 8.83 18.21
N ARG A 244 -7.62 9.42 18.71
CA ARG A 244 -6.89 8.89 19.85
C ARG A 244 -7.53 9.33 21.17
N ILE A 245 -8.02 8.37 21.94
CA ILE A 245 -8.48 8.58 23.31
C ILE A 245 -7.26 8.52 24.24
N VAL A 246 -7.04 9.57 25.03
CA VAL A 246 -5.98 9.62 26.04
C VAL A 246 -6.60 9.30 27.39
N ARG A 247 -5.98 8.54 28.28
CA ARG A 247 -6.57 8.28 29.61
C ARG A 247 -6.49 9.55 30.49
N PRO A 248 -7.40 9.74 31.46
CA PRO A 248 -7.23 10.78 32.47
C PRO A 248 -5.84 10.69 33.11
N PRO A 249 -5.14 11.82 33.34
CA PRO A 249 -3.84 11.80 34.00
C PRO A 249 -3.98 11.25 35.42
N LYS A 250 -2.98 10.50 35.89
CA LYS A 250 -2.92 10.03 37.29
C LYS A 250 -2.70 11.23 38.22
N LYS A 251 -3.19 11.14 39.47
CA LYS A 251 -2.92 12.16 40.51
C LYS A 251 -1.41 12.40 40.61
N GLY A 252 -0.98 13.67 40.57
CA GLY A 252 0.43 14.08 40.60
C GLY A 252 1.11 14.23 39.23
N SER A 253 0.43 13.92 38.12
CA SER A 253 0.97 14.19 36.78
C SER A 253 0.73 15.65 36.37
N ALA A 254 1.79 16.33 35.91
CA ALA A 254 1.70 17.67 35.33
C ALA A 254 1.11 17.69 33.90
N VAL A 255 0.88 16.53 33.28
CA VAL A 255 0.41 16.43 31.89
C VAL A 255 -1.10 16.70 31.82
N GLN A 256 -1.47 17.85 31.27
CA GLN A 256 -2.87 18.18 31.02
C GLN A 256 -3.41 17.45 29.78
N ARG A 257 -4.50 16.71 29.94
CA ARG A 257 -5.19 16.05 28.83
C ARG A 257 -6.02 17.06 28.04
N PRO A 258 -5.89 17.13 26.70
CA PRO A 258 -6.78 17.93 25.87
C PRO A 258 -8.24 17.44 25.95
N ARG A 259 -9.20 18.37 26.10
CA ARG A 259 -10.64 18.05 26.16
C ARG A 259 -11.14 17.28 24.93
N THR A 260 -10.58 17.57 23.75
CA THR A 260 -10.89 16.89 22.49
C THR A 260 -10.49 15.41 22.46
N ARG A 261 -9.57 14.98 23.34
CA ARG A 261 -9.15 13.58 23.49
C ARG A 261 -9.86 12.89 24.66
N THR A 262 -10.99 13.43 25.10
CA THR A 262 -11.86 12.82 26.10
C THR A 262 -12.64 11.64 25.53
N LEU A 263 -12.96 10.62 26.35
CA LEU A 263 -13.76 9.47 25.90
C LEU A 263 -15.12 9.95 25.40
N THR A 264 -15.76 10.83 26.16
CA THR A 264 -17.05 11.43 25.83
C THR A 264 -16.99 12.25 24.55
N ALA A 265 -16.04 13.19 24.42
CA ALA A 265 -15.93 14.00 23.20
C ALA A 265 -15.63 13.16 21.96
N VAL A 266 -14.77 12.14 22.07
CA VAL A 266 -14.47 11.24 20.95
C VAL A 266 -15.71 10.44 20.54
N HIS A 267 -16.49 9.95 21.50
CA HIS A 267 -17.72 9.21 21.21
C HIS A 267 -18.78 10.10 20.54
N ASP A 268 -18.86 11.38 20.91
CA ASP A 268 -19.77 12.33 20.27
C ASP A 268 -19.31 12.65 18.85
N CYS A 269 -18.01 12.86 18.64
CA CYS A 269 -17.47 13.07 17.29
C CYS A 269 -17.53 11.83 16.38
N ILE A 270 -17.48 10.62 16.93
CA ILE A 270 -17.70 9.38 16.14
C ILE A 270 -19.15 9.34 15.69
N LEU A 271 -20.09 9.73 16.55
CA LEU A 271 -21.51 9.75 16.22
C LEU A 271 -21.79 10.71 15.05
N GLU A 272 -21.22 11.91 15.09
CA GLU A 272 -21.29 12.89 13.99
C GLU A 272 -20.70 12.38 12.66
N ASP A 273 -19.66 11.57 12.71
CA ASP A 273 -19.07 11.01 11.49
C ASP A 273 -19.92 9.88 10.92
N VAL A 274 -20.54 9.06 11.78
CA VAL A 274 -21.38 7.92 11.37
C VAL A 274 -22.65 8.39 10.65
N VAL A 275 -23.29 9.48 11.10
CA VAL A 275 -24.57 9.94 10.54
C VAL A 275 -24.42 10.85 9.32
N TYR A 276 -23.20 11.31 9.01
CA TYR A 276 -22.97 12.21 7.89
C TYR A 276 -23.48 11.57 6.57
N PRO A 277 -24.23 12.28 5.70
CA PRO A 277 -24.41 13.74 5.62
C PRO A 277 -25.46 14.34 6.56
N ALA A 278 -26.31 13.54 7.22
CA ALA A 278 -27.33 14.08 8.11
C ALA A 278 -26.70 14.73 9.34
N GLU A 279 -27.26 15.87 9.74
CA GLU A 279 -26.85 16.59 10.94
C GLU A 279 -27.71 16.19 12.14
N ILE A 280 -27.09 16.21 13.32
CA ILE A 280 -27.77 15.91 14.58
C ILE A 280 -28.39 17.19 15.11
N VAL A 281 -29.71 17.25 15.12
CA VAL A 281 -30.51 18.39 15.63
C VAL A 281 -30.62 18.33 17.15
N GLY A 282 -30.73 17.12 17.71
CA GLY A 282 -30.98 16.94 19.13
C GLY A 282 -30.42 15.64 19.67
N LYS A 283 -30.12 15.63 20.97
CA LYS A 283 -29.66 14.45 21.69
C LYS A 283 -30.36 14.38 23.04
N ARG A 284 -31.12 13.31 23.27
CA ARG A 284 -31.76 13.02 24.55
C ARG A 284 -31.23 11.71 25.09
N ILE A 285 -31.06 11.63 26.40
CA ILE A 285 -30.60 10.40 27.05
C ILE A 285 -31.74 9.90 27.90
N ARG A 286 -32.23 8.70 27.60
CA ARG A 286 -33.23 8.01 28.40
C ARG A 286 -32.54 6.99 29.30
N TYR A 287 -32.83 7.08 30.59
CA TYR A 287 -32.46 6.08 31.58
C TYR A 287 -33.67 5.18 31.82
N ARG A 288 -33.47 3.86 31.72
CA ARG A 288 -34.48 2.85 32.09
C ARG A 288 -34.40 2.56 33.59
N LEU A 289 -35.46 1.94 34.13
CA LEU A 289 -35.51 1.51 35.53
C LEU A 289 -34.36 0.55 35.87
N ASP A 290 -33.95 -0.30 34.92
CA ASP A 290 -32.82 -1.22 35.07
C ASP A 290 -31.44 -0.54 35.06
N GLY A 291 -31.39 0.80 35.02
CA GLY A 291 -30.14 1.58 34.89
C GLY A 291 -29.57 1.62 33.46
N ALA A 292 -30.14 0.85 32.53
CA ALA A 292 -29.74 0.87 31.12
C ALA A 292 -29.95 2.25 30.48
N LYS A 293 -28.96 2.69 29.72
CA LYS A 293 -28.94 4.01 29.07
C LYS A 293 -29.13 3.87 27.57
N VAL A 294 -30.14 4.53 27.03
CA VAL A 294 -30.38 4.62 25.58
C VAL A 294 -30.28 6.07 25.15
N ILE A 295 -29.43 6.34 24.17
CA ILE A 295 -29.22 7.69 23.63
C ILE A 295 -30.14 7.85 22.42
N LYS A 296 -31.16 8.70 22.54
CA LYS A 296 -32.03 9.11 21.44
C LYS A 296 -31.39 10.28 20.68
N ILE A 297 -31.22 10.13 19.39
CA ILE A 297 -30.57 11.10 18.52
C ILE A 297 -31.60 11.55 17.49
N PHE A 298 -31.82 12.84 17.41
CA PHE A 298 -32.72 13.46 16.45
C PHE A 298 -31.92 13.94 15.26
N LEU A 299 -32.19 13.38 14.08
CA LEU A 299 -31.59 13.79 12.81
C LEU A 299 -32.44 14.85 12.12
N ASP A 300 -31.83 15.65 11.24
CA ASP A 300 -32.57 16.61 10.43
C ASP A 300 -33.60 15.89 9.53
N PRO A 301 -34.90 16.23 9.61
CA PRO A 301 -35.93 15.61 8.77
C PRO A 301 -35.71 15.79 7.26
N LYS A 302 -34.94 16.80 6.83
CA LYS A 302 -34.65 17.02 5.40
C LYS A 302 -33.87 15.88 4.76
N GLU A 303 -33.00 15.21 5.52
CA GLU A 303 -32.15 14.12 5.04
C GLU A 303 -32.78 12.73 5.26
N ARG A 304 -34.07 12.68 5.63
CA ARG A 304 -34.78 11.45 5.94
C ARG A 304 -34.72 10.44 4.80
N ASN A 305 -35.07 10.87 3.59
CA ASN A 305 -35.11 9.99 2.41
C ASN A 305 -33.75 9.35 2.11
N ASN A 306 -32.64 10.03 2.46
CA ASN A 306 -31.28 9.56 2.18
C ASN A 306 -30.70 8.67 3.29
N THR A 307 -31.20 8.77 4.53
CA THR A 307 -30.57 8.12 5.69
C THR A 307 -31.45 7.10 6.41
N GLU A 308 -32.76 7.07 6.12
CA GLU A 308 -33.72 6.14 6.75
C GLU A 308 -33.35 4.66 6.56
N TYR A 309 -32.84 4.26 5.39
CA TYR A 309 -32.43 2.88 5.12
C TYR A 309 -31.15 2.41 5.87
N LYS A 310 -30.44 3.36 6.53
CA LYS A 310 -29.15 3.15 7.22
C LYS A 310 -29.22 3.26 8.74
N LEU A 311 -30.39 3.60 9.32
CA LEU A 311 -30.50 3.87 10.76
C LEU A 311 -30.09 2.66 11.63
N GLU A 312 -30.44 1.46 11.20
CA GLU A 312 -30.04 0.22 11.88
C GLU A 312 -28.52 0.02 11.82
N THR A 313 -27.92 0.29 10.65
CA THR A 313 -26.48 0.24 10.44
C THR A 313 -25.74 1.23 11.33
N PHE A 314 -26.19 2.48 11.41
CA PHE A 314 -25.60 3.49 12.29
C PHE A 314 -25.62 3.04 13.75
N SER A 315 -26.73 2.41 14.16
CA SER A 315 -26.90 1.94 15.54
C SER A 315 -25.96 0.78 15.86
N ALA A 316 -25.86 -0.19 14.95
CA ALA A 316 -24.95 -1.32 15.08
C ALA A 316 -23.47 -0.90 15.09
N VAL A 317 -23.10 0.00 14.17
CA VAL A 317 -21.74 0.54 14.07
C VAL A 317 -21.35 1.28 15.35
N TYR A 318 -22.22 2.16 15.84
CA TYR A 318 -21.95 2.92 17.05
C TYR A 318 -21.87 2.01 18.29
N ARG A 319 -22.77 1.03 18.41
CA ARG A 319 -22.72 0.04 19.49
C ARG A 319 -21.41 -0.75 19.47
N ARG A 320 -20.94 -1.19 18.31
CA ARG A 320 -19.69 -1.95 18.18
C ARG A 320 -18.45 -1.12 18.51
N LEU A 321 -18.41 0.14 18.07
CA LEU A 321 -17.26 1.02 18.30
C LEU A 321 -17.22 1.58 19.73
N CYS A 322 -18.37 1.92 20.30
CA CYS A 322 -18.46 2.68 21.55
C CYS A 322 -19.06 1.93 22.73
N GLY A 323 -19.69 0.77 22.51
CA GLY A 323 -20.39 0.00 23.55
C GLY A 323 -21.64 0.70 24.11
N LYS A 324 -22.23 1.64 23.37
CA LYS A 324 -23.38 2.44 23.81
C LYS A 324 -24.56 2.20 22.89
N ASP A 325 -25.75 2.07 23.48
CA ASP A 325 -27.00 1.98 22.72
C ASP A 325 -27.48 3.35 22.26
N VAL A 326 -27.75 3.45 20.96
CA VAL A 326 -28.30 4.61 20.30
C VAL A 326 -29.58 4.23 19.56
N ALA A 327 -30.52 5.15 19.52
CA ALA A 327 -31.72 5.09 18.69
C ALA A 327 -31.81 6.39 17.90
N PHE A 328 -31.97 6.30 16.58
CA PHE A 328 -32.13 7.44 15.70
C PHE A 328 -33.60 7.67 15.42
N GLU A 329 -34.05 8.91 15.60
CA GLU A 329 -35.41 9.36 15.37
C GLU A 329 -35.36 10.64 14.52
N TYR A 330 -36.43 10.95 13.80
CA TYR A 330 -36.62 12.28 13.23
C TYR A 330 -37.59 13.04 14.14
N PRO A 331 -37.33 14.33 14.43
CA PRO A 331 -38.29 15.13 15.18
C PRO A 331 -39.58 15.18 14.38
N MET A 332 -40.72 14.85 15.01
CA MET A 332 -42.01 15.17 14.42
C MET A 332 -42.11 16.69 14.37
N THR A 333 -42.37 17.27 13.20
CA THR A 333 -42.71 18.68 13.09
C THR A 333 -43.97 18.90 13.92
N GLU A 334 -43.83 19.57 15.07
CA GLU A 334 -44.97 20.23 15.71
C GLU A 334 -45.39 21.34 14.75
N THR A 335 -46.33 21.03 13.86
CA THR A 335 -47.13 22.06 13.19
C THR A 335 -47.97 22.72 14.27
N ALA A 336 -47.46 23.83 14.79
CA ALA A 336 -48.20 24.77 15.63
C ALA A 336 -49.13 25.64 14.78
#